data_AF-A0A1I1DWT6-F1
#
_entry.id   AF-A0A1I1DWT6-F1
#
_cell.length_a   1.000
_cell.length_b   1.000
_cell.length_c   1.000
_cell.angle_alpha   90.00
_cell.angle_beta   90.00
_cell.angle_gamma   90.00
#
_symmetry.space_group_name_H-M   'P 1'
#
loop_
_entity.id
_entity.type
_entity.pdbx_description
1 polymer ?
#
loop_
_entity_poly.entity_id
_entity_poly.type
_entity_poly.pdbx_seq_one_letter_code
_entity_poly.pdbx_strand_id
1 'polypeptide(L)'
;MKILKISAILFFCWGINLTGFAQKIPADALKGDFDGDGKPEFAWITSNMKEQKTEDDFGQCNGGDCQCIIRFSNPKIRGIIVPQCIGSDALQNEGDLNGDGRDELSLVPSWWTSCWQACHVYTFQTNGRWRELIKPFSVYCSHLADNPDVVRSVAPKTIEIRESTMGEEIGIKTRKIKVN
;
A
#
# COMPACT_ATOMS: atom_id res chain seq x y z
N MET A 1 -49.97 -29.90 41.83
CA MET A 1 -49.96 -28.51 41.30
C MET A 1 -48.77 -27.78 41.90
N LYS A 2 -47.63 -27.73 41.19
CA LYS A 2 -46.41 -27.03 41.62
C LYS A 2 -46.19 -25.87 40.66
N ILE A 3 -46.16 -24.65 41.22
CA ILE A 3 -45.96 -23.40 40.47
C ILE A 3 -44.45 -23.23 40.29
N LEU A 4 -43.99 -23.24 39.03
CA LEU A 4 -42.61 -22.97 38.65
C LEU A 4 -42.45 -21.45 38.51
N LYS A 5 -41.65 -20.81 39.37
CA LYS A 5 -41.30 -19.40 39.25
C LYS A 5 -40.20 -19.25 38.19
N ILE A 6 -40.49 -18.54 37.10
CA ILE A 6 -39.51 -18.14 36.10
C ILE A 6 -38.88 -16.83 36.59
N SER A 7 -37.60 -16.88 36.97
CA SER A 7 -36.80 -15.67 37.22
C SER A 7 -36.39 -15.06 35.88
N ALA A 8 -36.85 -13.84 35.63
CA ALA A 8 -36.39 -13.01 34.53
C ALA A 8 -34.93 -12.59 34.79
N ILE A 9 -34.01 -13.07 33.96
CA ILE A 9 -32.62 -12.59 33.93
C ILE A 9 -32.62 -11.30 33.12
N LEU A 10 -32.48 -10.16 33.80
CA LEU A 10 -32.18 -8.89 33.16
C LEU A 10 -30.80 -8.99 32.51
N PHE A 11 -30.75 -9.04 31.18
CA PHE A 11 -29.54 -8.76 30.41
C PHE A 11 -29.22 -7.28 30.54
N PHE A 12 -28.33 -6.97 31.48
CA PHE A 12 -27.74 -5.65 31.63
C PHE A 12 -26.81 -5.44 30.42
N CYS A 13 -27.32 -4.77 29.39
CA CYS A 13 -26.57 -4.42 28.20
C CYS A 13 -25.52 -3.37 28.61
N TRP A 14 -24.34 -3.83 29.02
CA TRP A 14 -23.17 -2.95 29.10
C TRP A 14 -22.87 -2.51 27.68
N GLY A 15 -23.25 -1.27 27.36
CA GLY A 15 -22.78 -0.57 26.19
C GLY A 15 -21.27 -0.47 26.29
N ILE A 16 -20.58 -1.41 25.62
CA ILE A 16 -19.16 -1.27 25.35
C ILE A 16 -19.06 -0.08 24.39
N ASN A 17 -18.75 1.09 24.93
CA ASN A 17 -18.27 2.20 24.13
C ASN A 17 -16.90 1.79 23.58
N LEU A 18 -16.90 1.09 22.45
CA LEU A 18 -15.73 0.96 21.59
C LEU A 18 -15.47 2.34 21.01
N THR A 19 -14.80 3.22 21.76
CA THR A 19 -14.12 4.37 21.19
C THR A 19 -12.93 3.85 20.40
N GLY A 20 -13.21 3.25 19.24
CA GLY A 20 -12.21 3.04 18.21
C GLY A 20 -11.76 4.43 17.78
N PHE A 21 -10.48 4.74 17.94
CA PHE A 21 -9.89 5.89 17.26
C PHE A 21 -10.06 5.65 15.76
N ALA A 22 -11.07 6.29 15.16
CA ALA A 22 -11.25 6.24 13.72
C ALA A 22 -9.99 6.88 13.11
N GLN A 23 -9.18 6.08 12.44
CA GLN A 23 -7.99 6.57 11.77
C GLN A 23 -8.44 7.53 10.67
N LYS A 24 -7.99 8.79 10.74
CA LYS A 24 -8.35 9.80 9.73
C LYS A 24 -7.77 9.39 8.38
N ILE A 25 -8.65 9.11 7.41
CA ILE A 25 -8.27 8.79 6.04
C ILE A 25 -7.82 10.10 5.35
N PRO A 26 -6.62 10.15 4.75
CA PRO A 26 -6.16 11.30 3.98
C PRO A 26 -7.06 11.58 2.76
N ALA A 27 -7.13 12.84 2.32
CA ALA A 27 -7.97 13.23 1.18
C ALA A 27 -7.46 12.68 -0.16
N ASP A 28 -6.16 12.40 -0.24
CA ASP A 28 -5.43 11.83 -1.37
C ASP A 28 -5.28 10.30 -1.28
N ALA A 29 -5.99 9.65 -0.35
CA ALA A 29 -5.96 8.20 -0.24
C ALA A 29 -6.51 7.54 -1.53
N LEU A 30 -5.82 6.50 -1.99
CA LEU A 30 -6.21 5.71 -3.14
C LEU A 30 -7.46 4.90 -2.83
N LYS A 31 -8.38 4.77 -3.78
CA LYS A 31 -9.57 3.93 -3.65
C LYS A 31 -9.41 2.65 -4.46
N GLY A 32 -9.75 1.49 -3.91
CA GLY A 32 -9.65 0.18 -4.59
C GLY A 32 -10.33 -0.96 -3.83
N ASP A 33 -10.59 -2.09 -4.49
CA ASP A 33 -11.09 -3.33 -3.88
C ASP A 33 -9.91 -4.27 -3.57
N PHE A 34 -9.20 -3.99 -2.49
CA PHE A 34 -7.88 -4.61 -2.24
C PHE A 34 -8.00 -6.03 -1.65
N ASP A 35 -9.11 -6.35 -0.98
CA ASP A 35 -9.36 -7.70 -0.45
C ASP A 35 -10.31 -8.55 -1.31
N GLY A 36 -10.95 -7.95 -2.32
CA GLY A 36 -11.77 -8.63 -3.33
C GLY A 36 -13.17 -8.98 -2.81
N ASP A 37 -13.65 -8.25 -1.79
CA ASP A 37 -14.99 -8.45 -1.22
C ASP A 37 -16.10 -7.69 -1.97
N GLY A 38 -15.72 -6.94 -3.02
CA GLY A 38 -16.61 -6.13 -3.84
C GLY A 38 -16.91 -4.74 -3.26
N LYS A 39 -16.34 -4.37 -2.11
CA LYS A 39 -16.47 -3.04 -1.51
C LYS A 39 -15.14 -2.31 -1.60
N PRO A 40 -15.14 -1.04 -2.04
CA PRO A 40 -13.91 -0.29 -2.10
C PRO A 40 -13.41 0.14 -0.72
N GLU A 41 -12.12 -0.06 -0.50
CA GLU A 41 -11.31 0.51 0.57
C GLU A 41 -10.51 1.74 0.12
N PHE A 42 -9.90 2.40 1.11
CA PHE A 42 -8.88 3.41 0.91
C PHE A 42 -7.50 2.90 1.33
N ALA A 43 -6.46 3.22 0.56
CA ALA A 43 -5.06 2.96 0.87
C ALA A 43 -4.24 4.27 0.88
N TRP A 44 -3.33 4.40 1.84
CA TRP A 44 -2.43 5.56 1.92
C TRP A 44 -1.12 5.19 2.62
N ILE A 45 -0.06 5.92 2.33
CA ILE A 45 1.24 5.71 2.95
C ILE A 45 1.41 6.61 4.18
N THR A 46 2.05 6.08 5.22
CA THR A 46 2.53 6.85 6.37
C THR A 46 4.00 6.58 6.57
N SER A 47 4.75 7.58 7.05
CA SER A 47 6.19 7.51 7.25
C SER A 47 6.53 7.83 8.71
N ASN A 48 7.57 7.21 9.25
CA ASN A 48 8.12 7.58 10.57
C ASN A 48 9.20 8.68 10.47
N MET A 49 9.41 9.27 9.30
CA MET A 49 10.30 10.41 9.10
C MET A 49 9.86 11.58 9.99
N LYS A 50 10.83 12.22 10.66
CA LYS A 50 10.63 13.47 11.38
C LYS A 50 10.47 14.60 10.38
N GLU A 51 9.62 15.57 10.70
CA GLU A 51 9.58 16.82 9.96
C GLU A 51 10.99 17.43 9.91
N GLN A 52 11.43 17.82 8.71
CA GLN A 52 12.70 18.51 8.53
C GLN A 52 12.64 19.84 9.28
N LYS A 53 13.56 20.03 10.23
CA LYS A 53 13.61 21.26 11.02
C LYS A 53 14.41 22.38 10.33
N THR A 54 15.35 22.00 9.48
CA THR A 54 16.28 22.88 8.74
C THR A 54 16.70 22.20 7.44
N GLU A 55 17.14 22.98 6.44
CA GLU A 55 17.63 22.46 5.14
C GLU A 55 18.85 21.54 5.27
N ASP A 56 19.68 21.72 6.31
CA ASP A 56 20.89 20.91 6.57
C ASP A 56 20.64 19.61 7.36
N ASP A 57 19.38 19.31 7.73
CA ASP A 57 19.06 18.06 8.40
C ASP A 57 18.83 16.98 7.33
N PHE A 58 19.80 16.04 7.18
CA PHE A 58 19.70 14.87 6.29
C PHE A 58 18.53 13.92 6.62
N GLY A 59 17.68 14.33 7.56
CA GLY A 59 16.44 13.69 7.90
C GLY A 59 16.67 12.52 8.84
N GLN A 60 15.75 12.36 9.77
CA GLN A 60 15.82 11.32 10.78
C GLN A 60 14.46 10.66 10.90
N CYS A 61 14.44 9.39 11.30
CA CYS A 61 13.20 8.69 11.58
C CYS A 61 13.01 8.47 13.07
N ASN A 62 11.75 8.50 13.50
CA ASN A 62 11.37 8.21 14.87
C ASN A 62 11.52 6.71 15.15
N GLY A 63 12.23 6.38 16.22
CA GLY A 63 12.35 5.00 16.71
C GLY A 63 13.38 4.13 15.99
N GLY A 64 14.32 4.72 15.25
CA GLY A 64 15.40 3.99 14.58
C GLY A 64 15.26 4.03 13.06
N ASP A 65 15.26 2.86 12.43
CA ASP A 65 15.25 2.72 10.98
C ASP A 65 14.03 3.38 10.33
N CYS A 66 14.26 4.00 9.18
CA CYS A 66 13.21 4.59 8.38
C CYS A 66 12.37 3.53 7.70
N GLN A 67 11.07 3.65 7.90
CA GLN A 67 10.09 2.77 7.30
C GLN A 67 8.80 3.52 7.01
N CYS A 68 8.15 3.08 5.94
CA CYS A 68 6.78 3.46 5.66
C CYS A 68 5.84 2.30 6.00
N ILE A 69 4.57 2.66 6.18
CA ILE A 69 3.47 1.71 6.26
C ILE A 69 2.43 2.14 5.24
N ILE A 70 2.15 1.28 4.25
CA ILE A 70 0.92 1.38 3.46
C ILE A 70 -0.21 0.88 4.34
N ARG A 71 -1.18 1.77 4.60
CA ARG A 71 -2.33 1.55 5.47
C ARG A 71 -3.58 1.41 4.64
N PHE A 72 -4.58 0.76 5.23
CA PHE A 72 -5.87 0.50 4.62
C PHE A 72 -6.99 0.93 5.56
N SER A 73 -8.11 1.39 5.01
CA SER A 73 -9.29 1.77 5.80
C SER A 73 -10.03 0.55 6.38
N ASN A 74 -9.93 -0.61 5.72
CA ASN A 74 -10.49 -1.86 6.22
C ASN A 74 -9.48 -2.51 7.19
N PRO A 75 -9.82 -2.64 8.50
CA PRO A 75 -8.89 -3.15 9.50
C PRO A 75 -8.54 -4.63 9.34
N LYS A 76 -9.25 -5.36 8.48
CA LYS A 76 -8.92 -6.75 8.14
C LYS A 76 -7.75 -6.85 7.16
N ILE A 77 -7.48 -5.78 6.41
CA ILE A 77 -6.36 -5.71 5.48
C ILE A 77 -5.13 -5.27 6.26
N ARG A 78 -4.16 -6.18 6.38
CA ARG A 78 -2.92 -5.88 7.09
C ARG A 78 -2.10 -4.86 6.29
N GLY A 79 -1.60 -3.82 6.95
CA GLY A 79 -0.70 -2.86 6.33
C GLY A 79 0.61 -3.50 5.84
N ILE A 80 1.23 -2.85 4.85
CA ILE A 80 2.52 -3.27 4.27
C ILE A 80 3.62 -2.43 4.90
N ILE A 81 4.59 -3.08 5.55
CA ILE A 81 5.78 -2.39 6.09
C ILE A 81 6.84 -2.35 5.00
N VAL A 82 7.31 -1.14 4.69
CA VAL A 82 8.31 -0.88 3.64
C VAL A 82 9.57 -0.33 4.32
N PRO A 83 10.66 -1.12 4.42
CA PRO A 83 11.91 -0.65 5.00
C PRO A 83 12.61 0.33 4.07
N GLN A 84 13.52 1.15 4.62
CA GLN A 84 14.29 2.15 3.84
C GLN A 84 13.37 3.06 3.02
N CYS A 85 12.32 3.55 3.67
CA CYS A 85 11.30 4.38 3.04
C CYS A 85 10.99 5.57 3.94
N ILE A 86 10.89 6.75 3.33
CA ILE A 86 10.52 8.00 4.00
C ILE A 86 9.25 8.64 3.44
N GLY A 87 8.68 8.06 2.39
CA GLY A 87 7.53 8.56 1.67
C GLY A 87 7.28 7.74 0.41
N SER A 88 6.50 8.29 -0.51
CA SER A 88 6.23 7.67 -1.80
C SER A 88 6.46 8.69 -2.91
N ASP A 89 7.28 8.33 -3.90
CA ASP A 89 7.39 9.08 -5.15
C ASP A 89 6.22 8.74 -6.07
N ALA A 90 5.71 7.50 -5.97
CA ALA A 90 4.48 7.06 -6.61
C ALA A 90 3.83 5.92 -5.82
N LEU A 91 2.56 6.09 -5.43
CA LEU A 91 1.70 5.03 -4.90
C LEU A 91 0.46 4.98 -5.79
N GLN A 92 0.14 3.83 -6.38
CA GLN A 92 -0.96 3.70 -7.34
C GLN A 92 -1.79 2.46 -7.08
N ASN A 93 -3.10 2.56 -7.33
CA ASN A 93 -3.97 1.41 -7.50
C ASN A 93 -3.89 0.98 -8.96
N GLU A 94 -3.41 -0.23 -9.19
CA GLU A 94 -3.19 -0.81 -10.51
C GLU A 94 -4.38 -1.62 -11.04
N GLY A 95 -5.43 -1.76 -10.22
CA GLY A 95 -6.56 -2.63 -10.47
C GLY A 95 -6.18 -4.11 -10.40
N ASP A 96 -7.09 -4.98 -10.84
CA ASP A 96 -6.89 -6.44 -10.88
C ASP A 96 -5.95 -6.84 -12.04
N LEU A 97 -4.64 -6.86 -11.79
CA LEU A 97 -3.61 -7.20 -12.77
C LEU A 97 -3.55 -8.71 -13.01
N ASN A 98 -3.75 -9.52 -11.95
CA ASN A 98 -3.62 -10.97 -12.01
C ASN A 98 -4.95 -11.71 -12.26
N GLY A 99 -6.07 -11.00 -12.34
CA GLY A 99 -7.40 -11.56 -12.62
C GLY A 99 -7.92 -12.43 -11.48
N ASP A 100 -7.57 -12.12 -10.23
CA ASP A 100 -8.00 -12.86 -9.05
C ASP A 100 -9.15 -12.18 -8.27
N GLY A 101 -9.61 -11.04 -8.79
CA GLY A 101 -10.69 -10.23 -8.23
C GLY A 101 -10.26 -9.24 -7.16
N ARG A 102 -8.94 -9.07 -6.91
CA ARG A 102 -8.39 -8.09 -5.98
C ARG A 102 -7.55 -7.08 -6.73
N ASP A 103 -7.61 -5.83 -6.29
CA ASP A 103 -6.76 -4.78 -6.82
C ASP A 103 -5.31 -4.93 -6.33
N GLU A 104 -4.36 -4.76 -7.25
CA GLU A 104 -2.94 -4.63 -6.96
C GLU A 104 -2.53 -3.18 -6.68
N LEU A 105 -1.46 -3.01 -5.89
CA LEU A 105 -0.85 -1.72 -5.60
C LEU A 105 0.58 -1.66 -6.10
N SER A 106 0.99 -0.55 -6.72
CA SER A 106 2.40 -0.27 -6.94
C SER A 106 2.91 0.80 -5.98
N LEU A 107 4.18 0.67 -5.59
CA LEU A 107 4.90 1.65 -4.80
C LEU A 107 6.29 1.88 -5.38
N VAL A 108 6.64 3.14 -5.62
CA VAL A 108 8.02 3.61 -5.70
C VAL A 108 8.31 4.41 -4.44
N PRO A 109 9.10 3.88 -3.47
CA PRO A 109 9.36 4.55 -2.22
C PRO A 109 10.30 5.74 -2.41
N SER A 110 10.10 6.81 -1.65
CA SER A 110 11.04 7.94 -1.62
C SER A 110 12.24 7.61 -0.73
N TRP A 111 13.40 8.16 -1.07
CA TRP A 111 14.62 8.14 -0.25
C TRP A 111 15.46 9.40 -0.45
N TRP A 112 16.17 9.85 0.58
CA TRP A 112 16.95 11.10 0.57
C TRP A 112 18.15 11.08 -0.38
N THR A 113 18.91 9.99 -0.37
CA THR A 113 20.24 9.95 -1.00
C THR A 113 20.25 9.23 -2.35
N SER A 114 19.10 8.75 -2.82
CA SER A 114 19.01 8.01 -4.08
C SER A 114 17.73 8.35 -4.83
N CYS A 115 17.89 8.69 -6.11
CA CYS A 115 16.80 8.79 -7.08
C CYS A 115 16.51 7.42 -7.74
N TRP A 116 17.42 6.44 -7.58
CA TRP A 116 17.19 5.06 -8.01
C TRP A 116 16.42 4.31 -6.92
N GLN A 117 15.22 3.90 -7.27
CA GLN A 117 14.30 3.20 -6.38
C GLN A 117 13.84 1.89 -7.00
N ALA A 118 13.41 0.95 -6.17
CA ALA A 118 12.74 -0.25 -6.63
C ALA A 118 11.23 0.00 -6.64
N CYS A 119 10.58 -0.16 -7.79
CA CYS A 119 9.13 -0.28 -7.85
C CYS A 119 8.72 -1.66 -7.34
N HIS A 120 7.84 -1.66 -6.36
CA HIS A 120 7.21 -2.82 -5.76
C HIS A 120 5.78 -2.95 -6.29
N VAL A 121 5.30 -4.17 -6.51
CA VAL A 121 3.93 -4.42 -6.97
C VAL A 121 3.31 -5.46 -6.05
N TYR A 122 2.42 -5.04 -5.18
CA TYR A 122 1.84 -5.85 -4.14
C TYR A 122 0.49 -6.43 -4.56
N THR A 123 0.30 -7.72 -4.28
CA THR A 123 -0.98 -8.45 -4.44
C THR A 123 -1.40 -9.06 -3.10
N PHE A 124 -2.67 -8.90 -2.73
CA PHE A 124 -3.20 -9.42 -1.47
C PHE A 124 -3.55 -10.90 -1.63
N GLN A 125 -3.13 -11.72 -0.68
CA GLN A 125 -3.33 -13.17 -0.75
C GLN A 125 -4.50 -13.59 0.12
N THR A 126 -5.15 -14.70 -0.24
CA THR A 126 -6.25 -15.32 0.52
C THR A 126 -5.90 -15.67 1.97
N ASN A 127 -4.62 -15.77 2.31
CA ASN A 127 -4.14 -15.96 3.68
C ASN A 127 -4.02 -14.65 4.50
N GLY A 128 -4.51 -13.53 3.98
CA GLY A 128 -4.51 -12.23 4.66
C GLY A 128 -3.17 -11.50 4.64
N ARG A 129 -2.24 -11.88 3.74
CA ARG A 129 -0.91 -11.27 3.63
C ARG A 129 -0.66 -10.75 2.23
N TRP A 130 0.09 -9.66 2.15
CA TRP A 130 0.62 -9.12 0.90
C TRP A 130 1.86 -9.90 0.46
N ARG A 131 2.03 -10.04 -0.86
CA ARG A 131 3.28 -10.48 -1.50
C ARG A 131 3.58 -9.59 -2.69
N GLU A 132 4.82 -9.64 -3.17
CA GLU A 132 5.17 -9.09 -4.48
C GLU A 132 4.53 -9.96 -5.58
N LEU A 133 3.80 -9.34 -6.52
CA LEU A 133 3.24 -9.99 -7.69
C LEU A 133 4.34 -10.33 -8.70
N ILE A 134 5.31 -9.44 -8.86
CA ILE A 134 6.49 -9.60 -9.71
C ILE A 134 7.76 -9.21 -8.95
N LYS A 135 8.93 -9.61 -9.48
CA LYS A 135 10.20 -9.12 -8.95
C LYS A 135 10.26 -7.58 -9.04
N PRO A 136 10.62 -6.87 -7.97
CA PRO A 136 10.83 -5.42 -8.01
C PRO A 136 11.81 -5.01 -9.11
N PHE A 137 11.62 -3.82 -9.65
CA PHE A 137 12.37 -3.32 -10.80
C PHE A 137 12.77 -1.87 -10.63
N SER A 138 13.85 -1.46 -11.29
CA SER A 138 14.44 -0.14 -11.07
C SER A 138 13.61 0.96 -11.72
N VAL A 139 13.37 2.04 -10.99
CA VAL A 139 12.78 3.29 -11.46
C VAL A 139 13.66 4.44 -11.01
N TYR A 140 13.96 5.35 -11.93
CA TYR A 140 14.66 6.59 -11.64
C TYR A 140 13.64 7.72 -11.47
N CYS A 141 13.75 8.50 -10.39
CA CYS A 141 12.76 9.48 -9.98
C CYS A 141 12.35 10.49 -11.07
N SER A 142 13.26 10.92 -11.96
CA SER A 142 12.89 11.84 -13.05
C SER A 142 11.89 11.25 -14.04
N HIS A 143 11.92 9.92 -14.26
CA HIS A 143 10.95 9.27 -15.14
C HIS A 143 9.53 9.25 -14.57
N LEU A 144 9.39 9.36 -13.24
CA LEU A 144 8.08 9.48 -12.58
C LEU A 144 7.47 10.87 -12.78
N ALA A 145 8.30 11.92 -12.83
CA ALA A 145 7.83 13.26 -13.15
C ALA A 145 7.27 13.35 -14.57
N ASP A 146 7.89 12.64 -15.53
CA ASP A 146 7.42 12.58 -16.91
C ASP A 146 6.15 11.75 -17.06
N ASN A 147 6.13 10.56 -16.43
CA ASN A 147 4.94 9.73 -16.40
C ASN A 147 5.02 8.76 -15.18
N PRO A 148 4.17 8.96 -14.16
CA PRO A 148 4.20 8.17 -12.94
C PRO A 148 3.66 6.75 -13.14
N ASP A 149 2.91 6.46 -14.22
CA ASP A 149 2.41 5.12 -14.55
C ASP A 149 3.57 4.26 -15.07
N VAL A 150 4.08 3.38 -14.19
CA VAL A 150 5.20 2.47 -14.45
C VAL A 150 4.77 1.01 -14.55
N VAL A 151 3.51 0.71 -14.24
CA VAL A 151 2.88 -0.62 -14.31
C VAL A 151 1.49 -0.43 -14.87
N ARG A 152 1.09 -1.25 -15.86
CA ARG A 152 -0.29 -1.24 -16.36
C ARG A 152 -0.70 -2.57 -16.94
N SER A 153 -1.99 -2.89 -16.83
CA SER A 153 -2.60 -4.02 -17.53
C SER A 153 -2.65 -3.76 -19.04
N VAL A 154 -2.20 -4.72 -19.84
CA VAL A 154 -2.23 -4.64 -21.32
C VAL A 154 -2.99 -5.79 -21.97
N ALA A 155 -3.23 -6.86 -21.24
CA ALA A 155 -4.11 -7.97 -21.61
C ALA A 155 -4.44 -8.78 -20.34
N PRO A 156 -5.42 -9.72 -20.37
CA PRO A 156 -5.70 -10.57 -19.22
C PRO A 156 -4.43 -11.23 -18.67
N LYS A 157 -4.18 -11.03 -17.37
CA LYS A 157 -3.00 -11.54 -16.66
C LYS A 157 -1.66 -11.16 -17.30
N THR A 158 -1.62 -10.05 -18.02
CA THR A 158 -0.42 -9.56 -18.69
C THR A 158 -0.26 -8.08 -18.42
N ILE A 159 0.84 -7.74 -17.76
CA ILE A 159 1.20 -6.37 -17.44
C ILE A 159 2.35 -5.90 -18.31
N GLU A 160 2.40 -4.61 -18.55
CA GLU A 160 3.56 -3.92 -19.08
C GLU A 160 4.18 -3.09 -17.97
N ILE A 161 5.51 -3.16 -17.83
CA ILE A 161 6.23 -2.30 -16.90
C ILE A 161 7.27 -1.45 -17.61
N ARG A 162 7.54 -0.26 -17.05
CA ARG A 162 8.54 0.71 -17.51
C ARG A 162 9.69 0.76 -16.52
N GLU A 163 10.78 0.05 -16.84
CA GLU A 163 11.98 -0.01 -16.01
C GLU A 163 13.01 1.01 -16.49
N SER A 164 13.64 1.69 -15.53
CA SER A 164 14.77 2.59 -15.80
C SER A 164 16.07 1.79 -15.92
N THR A 165 16.88 2.10 -16.92
CA THR A 165 18.13 1.40 -17.21
C THR A 165 19.32 2.34 -17.12
N MET A 166 20.42 1.84 -16.54
CA MET A 166 21.70 2.55 -16.55
C MET A 166 22.41 2.33 -17.89
N GLY A 167 22.83 3.43 -18.53
CA GLY A 167 23.60 3.44 -19.77
C GLY A 167 24.50 4.69 -19.83
N GLU A 168 24.92 5.10 -21.03
CA GLU A 168 25.55 6.42 -21.23
C GLU A 168 24.61 7.54 -20.81
N GLU A 169 23.31 7.35 -21.08
CA GLU A 169 22.20 8.12 -20.54
C GLU A 169 21.27 7.19 -19.76
N ILE A 170 20.51 7.76 -18.82
CA ILE A 170 19.46 7.03 -18.10
C ILE A 170 18.30 6.81 -19.08
N GLY A 171 18.02 5.55 -19.39
CA GLY A 171 17.01 5.16 -20.37
C GLY A 171 15.78 4.48 -19.75
N ILE A 172 14.76 4.26 -20.58
CA ILE A 172 13.57 3.47 -20.22
C ILE A 172 13.49 2.23 -21.10
N LYS A 173 13.30 1.08 -20.46
CA LYS A 173 13.00 -0.19 -21.11
C LYS A 173 11.62 -0.68 -20.70
N THR A 174 10.81 -1.02 -21.69
CA THR A 174 9.49 -1.59 -21.49
C THR A 174 9.53 -3.11 -21.63
N ARG A 175 8.84 -3.84 -20.74
CA ARG A 175 8.69 -5.29 -20.85
C ARG A 175 7.29 -5.75 -20.48
N LYS A 176 6.80 -6.78 -21.17
CA LYS A 176 5.53 -7.43 -20.86
C LYS A 176 5.78 -8.67 -20.02
N ILE A 177 4.97 -8.86 -18.98
CA ILE A 177 5.11 -9.95 -18.01
C ILE A 177 3.75 -10.60 -17.83
N LYS A 178 3.70 -11.93 -17.89
CA LYS A 178 2.53 -12.68 -17.46
C LYS A 178 2.55 -12.82 -15.93
N VAL A 179 1.43 -12.53 -15.31
CA VAL A 179 1.26 -12.57 -13.84
C VAL A 179 0.27 -13.67 -13.47
N ASN A 180 0.40 -14.19 -12.24
CA ASN A 180 -0.38 -15.32 -11.74
C ASN A 180 -1.15 -14.96 -10.47
#